data_AF-A0A2I1C5V3-F1
#
_entry.id   AF-A0A2I1C5V3-F1
#
_cell.length_a   1.000
_cell.length_b   1.000
_cell.length_c   1.000
_cell.angle_alpha   90.00
_cell.angle_beta   90.00
_cell.angle_gamma   90.00
#
_symmetry.space_group_name_H-M   'P 1'
#
loop_
_entity.id
_entity.type
_entity.pdbx_description
1 polymer ?
#
loop_
_entity_poly.entity_id
_entity_poly.type
_entity_poly.pdbx_seq_one_letter_code
_entity_poly.pdbx_strand_id
1 'polypeptide(L)'
;MSGVLDGPAGFALRKNGTCLDTEVDCGATLPPFRACCPAGSHCPSQYNVNCCPSAANCTQLLVETPKCANETWDLYNYYGYFCCENGTTAFGTSSNSDGCALPGYKFHSSETLLPLVSSGKGTWDLQT
;
A
#
# COMPACT_ATOMS: atom_id res chain seq x y z
N MET A 1 10.77 -18.97 -20.23
CA MET A 1 10.53 -17.61 -20.74
C MET A 1 10.69 -16.67 -19.55
N SER A 2 11.93 -16.29 -19.23
CA SER A 2 12.24 -15.31 -18.17
C SER A 2 12.34 -13.95 -18.83
N GLY A 3 11.37 -13.11 -18.56
CA GLY A 3 11.30 -11.76 -19.05
C GLY A 3 9.96 -11.19 -18.65
N VAL A 4 9.99 -9.99 -18.07
CA VAL A 4 8.88 -9.21 -17.49
C VAL A 4 8.81 -9.35 -15.95
N LEU A 5 9.10 -8.22 -15.28
CA LEU A 5 8.97 -7.88 -13.84
C LEU A 5 10.23 -7.96 -12.92
N ASP A 6 11.40 -7.44 -13.34
CA ASP A 6 12.47 -7.08 -12.38
C ASP A 6 12.17 -5.72 -11.70
N GLY A 7 11.05 -5.63 -10.98
CA GLY A 7 10.67 -4.40 -10.27
C GLY A 7 9.47 -4.60 -9.32
N PRO A 8 9.28 -3.69 -8.34
CA PRO A 8 8.19 -3.81 -7.39
C PRO A 8 6.86 -3.63 -8.12
N ALA A 9 6.03 -4.68 -8.12
CA ALA A 9 4.68 -4.67 -8.68
C ALA A 9 3.67 -4.94 -7.56
N GLY A 10 2.86 -3.94 -7.20
CA GLY A 10 1.86 -4.07 -6.13
C GLY A 10 1.16 -2.76 -5.78
N PHE A 11 0.24 -2.82 -4.82
CA PHE A 11 -0.41 -1.62 -4.28
C PHE A 11 0.55 -0.81 -3.40
N ALA A 12 0.38 0.52 -3.42
CA ALA A 12 1.24 1.44 -2.68
C ALA A 12 0.92 1.46 -1.17
N LEU A 13 1.93 1.81 -0.38
CA LEU A 13 1.79 2.08 1.05
C LEU A 13 1.03 3.40 1.27
N ARG A 14 0.10 3.44 2.23
CA ARG A 14 -0.43 4.70 2.79
C ARG A 14 0.41 5.07 4.01
N LYS A 15 1.33 6.01 3.83
CA LYS A 15 2.24 6.45 4.89
C LYS A 15 1.78 7.79 5.45
N ASN A 16 1.71 7.91 6.77
CA ASN A 16 1.37 9.16 7.42
C ASN A 16 2.55 10.14 7.32
N GLY A 17 2.34 11.31 6.68
CA GLY A 17 3.36 12.35 6.56
C GLY A 17 4.10 12.33 5.23
N THR A 18 5.30 11.76 5.19
CA THR A 18 6.16 11.74 4.00
C THR A 18 6.68 10.34 3.73
N CYS A 19 6.91 10.02 2.45
CA CYS A 19 7.65 8.83 2.06
C CYS A 19 9.10 8.88 2.57
N LEU A 20 9.72 7.72 2.71
CA LEU A 20 11.15 7.62 3.01
C LEU A 20 11.98 8.17 1.84
N ASP A 21 13.21 8.62 2.10
CA ASP A 21 14.12 9.10 1.06
C ASP A 21 14.46 8.04 0.00
N THR A 22 14.28 6.76 0.37
CA THR A 22 14.47 5.60 -0.52
C THR A 22 13.20 5.17 -1.23
N GLU A 23 12.07 5.82 -0.99
CA GLU A 23 10.78 5.52 -1.62
C GLU A 23 10.49 6.53 -2.74
N VAL A 24 9.63 6.11 -3.66
CA VAL A 24 9.02 6.99 -4.66
C VAL A 24 7.73 7.54 -4.08
N ASP A 25 7.65 8.86 -3.97
CA ASP A 25 6.43 9.57 -3.58
C ASP A 25 5.49 9.66 -4.79
N CYS A 26 4.44 8.84 -4.76
CA CYS A 26 3.42 8.77 -5.81
C CYS A 26 2.26 9.76 -5.59
N GLY A 27 2.41 10.71 -4.67
CA GLY A 27 1.45 11.78 -4.44
C GLY A 27 0.67 11.65 -3.14
N ALA A 28 -0.19 12.64 -2.90
CA ALA A 28 -1.08 12.67 -1.75
C ALA A 28 -2.34 11.85 -2.03
N THR A 29 -2.89 11.24 -0.98
CA THR A 29 -4.20 10.60 -1.03
C THR A 29 -5.18 11.37 -0.16
N LEU A 30 -5.41 10.95 1.08
CA LEU A 30 -6.14 11.71 2.09
C LEU A 30 -5.14 12.35 3.04
N PRO A 31 -5.18 13.66 3.33
CA PRO A 31 -4.32 14.25 4.34
C PRO A 31 -4.43 13.51 5.69
N PRO A 32 -3.31 13.15 6.35
CA PRO A 32 -1.91 13.48 6.03
C PRO A 32 -1.16 12.41 5.20
N PHE A 33 -1.86 11.47 4.58
CA PHE A 33 -1.27 10.31 3.92
C PHE A 33 -0.69 10.59 2.54
N ARG A 34 0.44 9.93 2.28
CA ARG A 34 1.10 9.82 0.97
C ARG A 34 1.04 8.39 0.49
N ALA A 35 0.98 8.22 -0.83
CA ALA A 35 1.16 6.94 -1.46
C ALA A 35 2.66 6.73 -1.74
N CYS A 36 3.27 5.78 -1.06
CA CYS A 36 4.70 5.52 -1.16
C CYS A 36 4.96 4.17 -1.84
N CYS A 37 5.87 4.19 -2.80
CA CYS A 37 6.30 3.00 -3.54
C CYS A 37 7.78 2.69 -3.27
N PRO A 38 8.20 1.43 -3.34
CA PRO A 38 9.62 1.10 -3.24
C PRO A 38 10.45 1.75 -4.37
N ALA A 39 11.75 1.88 -4.14
CA ALA A 39 12.68 2.36 -5.16
C ALA A 39 12.54 1.58 -6.49
N GLY A 40 12.65 2.30 -7.61
CA GLY A 40 12.54 1.71 -8.95
C GLY A 40 11.10 1.51 -9.45
N SER A 41 10.09 1.85 -8.66
CA SER A 41 8.70 1.87 -9.12
C SER A 41 8.37 3.11 -9.95
N HIS A 42 7.34 2.97 -10.77
CA HIS A 42 6.64 4.04 -11.47
C HIS A 42 5.21 4.16 -10.96
N CYS A 43 4.68 5.40 -10.96
CA CYS A 43 3.34 5.72 -10.52
C CYS A 43 2.49 6.22 -11.71
N PRO A 44 1.93 5.33 -12.55
CA PRO A 44 1.01 5.77 -13.59
C PRO A 44 -0.23 6.46 -12.97
N SER A 45 -0.89 7.32 -13.74
CA SER A 45 -2.16 7.94 -13.32
C SER A 45 -3.30 6.91 -13.41
N GLN A 46 -3.99 6.67 -12.30
CA GLN A 46 -5.01 5.61 -12.17
C GLN A 46 -5.86 5.84 -10.91
N TYR A 47 -6.94 5.07 -10.79
CA TYR A 47 -7.90 5.18 -9.70
C TYR A 47 -7.30 4.84 -8.32
N ASN A 48 -6.54 3.74 -8.22
CA ASN A 48 -5.74 3.42 -7.04
C ASN A 48 -4.26 3.71 -7.33
N VAL A 49 -3.46 4.00 -6.30
CA VAL A 49 -2.02 4.18 -6.49
C VAL A 49 -1.33 2.82 -6.41
N ASN A 50 -0.72 2.41 -7.53
CA ASN A 50 0.04 1.17 -7.64
C ASN A 50 1.49 1.53 -7.95
N CYS A 51 2.37 0.68 -7.47
CA CYS A 51 3.77 0.67 -7.80
C CYS A 51 3.93 -0.29 -8.98
N CYS A 52 4.19 0.27 -10.17
CA CYS A 52 4.37 -0.52 -11.39
C CYS A 52 5.86 -0.58 -11.77
N PRO A 53 6.32 -1.67 -12.40
CA PRO A 53 7.71 -1.81 -12.84
C PRO A 53 8.05 -0.95 -14.07
N SER A 54 7.04 -0.32 -14.69
CA SER A 54 7.19 0.65 -15.77
C SER A 54 6.05 1.66 -15.71
N ALA A 55 6.08 2.69 -16.55
CA ALA A 55 4.99 3.67 -16.66
C ALA A 55 3.67 3.09 -17.21
N ALA A 56 3.64 1.81 -17.60
CA ALA A 56 2.41 1.15 -18.02
C ALA A 56 1.48 0.86 -16.82
N ASN A 57 0.17 1.00 -17.02
CA ASN A 57 -0.82 0.71 -16.00
C ASN A 57 -0.84 -0.80 -15.68
N CYS A 58 -0.55 -1.14 -14.43
CA CYS A 58 -0.50 -2.52 -13.94
C CYS A 58 -1.73 -2.93 -13.10
N THR A 59 -2.78 -2.10 -13.05
CA THR A 59 -3.94 -2.30 -12.15
C THR A 59 -4.65 -3.63 -12.36
N GLN A 60 -4.94 -4.02 -13.61
CA GLN A 60 -5.73 -5.22 -13.87
C GLN A 60 -5.05 -6.48 -13.31
N LEU A 61 -3.74 -6.63 -13.55
CA LEU A 61 -2.95 -7.74 -13.02
C LEU A 61 -2.95 -7.75 -11.48
N LEU A 62 -2.90 -6.58 -10.85
CA LEU A 62 -2.90 -6.47 -9.39
C LEU A 62 -4.27 -6.74 -8.76
N VAL A 63 -5.37 -6.47 -9.47
CA VAL A 63 -6.71 -6.84 -8.96
C VAL A 63 -6.94 -8.35 -9.05
N GLU A 64 -6.38 -9.01 -10.06
CA GLU A 64 -6.45 -10.49 -10.19
C GLU A 64 -5.58 -11.19 -9.15
N THR A 65 -4.44 -10.60 -8.75
CA THR A 65 -3.57 -11.13 -7.69
C THR A 65 -3.12 -10.01 -6.75
N PRO A 66 -3.97 -9.61 -5.79
CA PRO A 66 -3.69 -8.50 -4.90
C PRO A 66 -2.48 -8.73 -4.00
N LYS A 67 -1.55 -7.78 -4.03
CA LYS A 67 -0.35 -7.79 -3.18
C LYS A 67 0.20 -6.39 -2.99
N CYS A 68 0.97 -6.22 -1.92
CA CYS A 68 1.75 -5.02 -1.69
C CYS A 68 2.99 -4.97 -2.57
N ALA A 69 3.41 -3.75 -2.92
CA ALA A 69 4.64 -3.56 -3.70
C ALA A 69 5.90 -3.91 -2.90
N ASN A 70 5.83 -3.80 -1.58
CA ASN A 70 6.80 -4.35 -0.64
C ASN A 70 6.15 -5.52 0.11
N GLU A 71 6.80 -6.67 0.11
CA GLU A 71 6.27 -7.88 0.74
C GLU A 71 6.23 -7.80 2.27
N THR A 72 6.89 -6.82 2.89
CA THR A 72 6.84 -6.60 4.34
C THR A 72 5.63 -5.80 4.80
N TRP A 73 4.82 -5.28 3.88
CA TRP A 73 3.60 -4.52 4.18
C TRP A 73 2.37 -5.41 4.24
N ASP A 74 1.41 -4.97 5.05
CA ASP A 74 0.11 -5.62 5.22
C ASP A 74 -0.88 -5.07 4.18
N LEU A 75 -1.61 -5.98 3.53
CA LEU A 75 -2.60 -5.65 2.50
C LEU A 75 -3.99 -5.49 3.10
N TYR A 76 -4.70 -4.45 2.68
CA TYR A 76 -6.08 -4.15 3.06
C TYR A 76 -6.93 -3.79 1.84
N ASN A 77 -8.25 -3.77 2.01
CA ASN A 77 -9.20 -3.36 0.99
C ASN A 77 -10.33 -2.53 1.60
N TYR A 78 -10.71 -1.44 0.93
CA TYR A 78 -11.90 -0.66 1.27
C TYR A 78 -12.75 -0.36 0.03
N TYR A 79 -12.29 0.59 -0.80
CA TYR A 79 -12.84 0.87 -2.15
C TYR A 79 -11.80 0.59 -3.25
N GLY A 80 -10.83 -0.26 -2.91
CA GLY A 80 -9.56 -0.43 -3.60
C GLY A 80 -8.54 -0.99 -2.62
N TYR A 81 -7.60 -1.77 -3.14
CA TYR A 81 -6.52 -2.33 -2.33
C TYR A 81 -5.45 -1.27 -2.04
N PHE A 82 -4.88 -1.34 -0.85
CA PHE A 82 -3.79 -0.50 -0.39
C PHE A 82 -2.98 -1.23 0.68
N CYS A 83 -1.80 -0.69 0.99
CA CYS A 83 -0.89 -1.29 1.93
C CYS A 83 -0.67 -0.40 3.14
N CYS A 84 -0.39 -1.05 4.27
CA CYS A 84 0.01 -0.43 5.51
C CYS A 84 1.31 -1.05 6.01
N GLU A 85 2.11 -0.28 6.75
CA GLU A 85 3.28 -0.83 7.43
C GLU A 85 2.83 -1.87 8.46
N ASN A 86 3.60 -2.95 8.59
CA ASN A 86 3.32 -3.97 9.59
C ASN A 86 3.28 -3.36 10.99
N GLY A 87 2.27 -3.73 11.79
CA GLY A 87 2.03 -3.17 13.12
C GLY A 87 1.22 -1.88 13.15
N THR A 88 0.76 -1.39 12.00
CA THR A 88 -0.24 -0.31 11.92
C THR A 88 -1.65 -0.89 11.72
N THR A 89 -2.68 -0.07 11.96
CA THR A 89 -4.08 -0.49 11.81
C THR A 89 -4.74 0.26 10.66
N ALA A 90 -5.19 -0.46 9.64
CA ALA A 90 -5.91 0.14 8.52
C ALA A 90 -7.31 0.59 8.93
N PHE A 91 -7.75 1.72 8.38
CA PHE A 91 -9.10 2.23 8.56
C PHE A 91 -9.65 2.89 7.30
N GLY A 92 -10.97 2.88 7.16
CA GLY A 92 -11.74 3.63 6.19
C GLY A 92 -12.44 4.82 6.85
N THR A 93 -12.77 5.82 6.05
CA THR A 93 -13.48 7.05 6.43
C THR A 93 -14.83 7.13 5.73
N SER A 94 -15.78 7.87 6.29
CA SER A 94 -17.11 8.07 5.70
C SER A 94 -17.10 8.76 4.32
N SER A 95 -15.98 9.37 3.91
CA SER A 95 -15.78 9.95 2.58
C SER A 95 -15.15 8.97 1.58
N ASN A 96 -15.26 7.66 1.82
CA ASN A 96 -14.72 6.59 0.98
C ASN A 96 -13.19 6.64 0.79
N SER A 97 -12.48 7.19 1.77
CA SER A 97 -11.00 7.18 1.79
C SER A 97 -10.46 6.27 2.87
N ASP A 98 -9.19 5.90 2.75
CA ASP A 98 -8.48 4.97 3.63
C ASP A 98 -7.15 5.54 4.16
N GLY A 99 -6.66 4.96 5.25
CA GLY A 99 -5.37 5.29 5.85
C GLY A 99 -4.86 4.21 6.81
N CYS A 100 -3.62 4.40 7.27
CA CYS A 100 -2.94 3.49 8.21
C CYS A 100 -2.66 4.22 9.52
N ALA A 101 -3.29 3.78 10.60
CA ALA A 101 -3.15 4.38 11.91
C ALA A 101 -1.95 3.81 12.66
N LEU A 102 -1.12 4.68 13.20
CA LEU A 102 -0.02 4.30 14.09
C LEU A 102 -0.55 3.78 15.43
N PRO A 103 0.21 2.93 16.15
CA PRO A 103 -0.15 2.52 17.51
C PRO A 103 -0.49 3.71 18.41
N GLY A 104 -1.63 3.62 19.11
CA GLY A 104 -2.13 4.68 19.99
C GLY A 104 -3.01 5.74 19.31
N TYR A 105 -3.23 5.65 18.00
CA TYR A 105 -4.23 6.47 17.30
C TYR A 105 -5.62 6.30 17.92
N LYS A 106 -6.35 7.40 18.09
CA LYS A 106 -7.72 7.41 18.60
C LYS A 106 -8.69 7.52 17.43
N PHE A 107 -9.35 6.42 17.12
CA PHE A 107 -10.33 6.40 16.03
C PHE A 107 -11.56 7.24 16.37
N HIS A 108 -12.02 8.00 15.37
CA HIS A 108 -13.32 8.66 15.38
C HIS A 108 -14.43 7.65 15.13
N SER A 109 -15.64 7.94 15.62
CA SER A 109 -16.81 7.07 15.44
C SER A 109 -17.25 6.91 13.97
N SER A 110 -16.78 7.80 13.08
CA SER A 110 -17.01 7.74 11.64
C SER A 110 -15.94 6.93 10.89
N GLU A 111 -14.90 6.45 11.57
CA GLU A 111 -13.86 5.61 10.99
C GLU A 111 -14.20 4.14 11.20
N THR A 112 -13.90 3.33 10.20
CA THR A 112 -14.14 1.88 10.21
C THR A 112 -12.83 1.15 10.18
N LEU A 113 -12.54 0.33 11.19
CA LEU A 113 -11.36 -0.53 11.18
C LEU A 113 -11.51 -1.59 10.10
N LEU A 114 -10.46 -1.79 9.31
CA LEU A 114 -10.50 -2.70 8.17
C LEU A 114 -9.84 -4.03 8.51
N PRO A 115 -10.44 -5.16 8.10
CA PRO A 115 -9.83 -6.46 8.31
C PRO A 115 -8.59 -6.62 7.43
N LEU A 116 -7.56 -7.28 7.97
CA LEU A 116 -6.37 -7.67 7.22
C LEU A 116 -6.74 -8.62 6.08
N VAL A 117 -6.29 -8.31 4.86
CA VAL A 117 -6.46 -9.20 3.70
C VAL A 117 -5.29 -10.18 3.61
N SER A 118 -4.05 -9.69 3.75
CA SER A 118 -2.84 -10.52 3.85
C SER A 118 -1.81 -9.82 4.71
N SER A 119 -1.16 -10.55 5.60
CA SER A 119 0.02 -10.07 6.32
C SER A 119 1.21 -9.94 5.38
N GLY A 120 2.09 -8.98 5.67
CA GLY A 120 3.44 -8.95 5.12
C GLY A 120 4.29 -10.09 5.65
N LYS A 121 5.30 -10.50 4.88
CA LYS A 121 6.33 -11.44 5.30
C LYS A 121 7.25 -10.73 6.30
N GLY A 122 7.26 -11.19 7.53
CA GLY A 122 8.18 -10.68 8.53
C GLY A 122 9.61 -11.11 8.19
N THR A 123 10.61 -10.35 8.61
CA THR A 123 12.01 -10.80 8.61
C THR A 123 12.27 -11.98 9.58
N TRP A 124 11.22 -12.54 10.18
CA TRP A 124 11.28 -13.59 11.20
C TRP A 124 11.01 -14.99 10.64
N ASP A 125 10.63 -15.12 9.37
CA ASP A 125 10.28 -16.41 8.75
C ASP A 125 11.51 -17.24 8.28
N LEU A 126 12.72 -16.95 8.79
CA LEU A 126 13.96 -17.69 8.50
C LEU A 126 14.53 -18.50 9.68
N GLN A 127 13.74 -18.80 10.71
CA GLN A 127 14.12 -19.76 11.75
C GLN A 127 13.03 -20.81 12.01
N THR A 128 12.98 -21.81 11.14
CA THR A 128 12.73 -23.22 11.51
C THR A 128 13.42 -24.13 10.52
#